data_AF-A0A2G6TNH5-F1
#
_entry.id   AF-A0A2G6TNH5-F1
#
_cell.length_a   1.000
_cell.length_b   1.000
_cell.length_c   1.000
_cell.angle_alpha   90.00
_cell.angle_beta   90.00
_cell.angle_gamma   90.00
#
_symmetry.space_group_name_H-M   'P 1'
#
loop_
_entity.id
_entity.type
_entity.pdbx_description
1 polymer ?
#
loop_
_entity_poly.entity_id
_entity_poly.type
_entity_poly.pdbx_seq_one_letter_code
_entity_poly.pdbx_strand_id
1 'polypeptide(L)' 'MGLLQRLFGNHSRGGHHGGGAYRAAAVAAVCPGCRASIAASSRFCPQCGGAVLPQACRNCNASHPAGARFCGQCGQPTT' A
#
# COMPACT_ATOMS: atom_id res chain seq x y z
N MET A 1 -24.50 55.62 19.69
CA MET A 1 -23.33 55.35 18.83
C MET A 1 -22.85 53.93 19.09
N GLY A 2 -23.08 53.02 18.12
CA GLY A 2 -22.51 51.66 17.96
C GLY A 2 -22.83 50.64 19.06
N LEU A 3 -23.86 49.77 19.02
CA LEU A 3 -24.65 49.05 18.01
C LEU A 3 -24.25 47.60 17.71
N LEU A 4 -23.04 47.05 17.78
CA LEU A 4 -22.90 45.60 17.43
C LEU A 4 -21.75 44.84 18.11
N GLN A 5 -22.15 43.86 18.93
CA GLN A 5 -21.62 42.49 19.06
C GLN A 5 -20.37 42.18 18.20
N ARG A 6 -19.17 42.15 18.82
CA ARG A 6 -17.96 41.56 18.21
C ARG A 6 -17.58 40.23 18.88
N LEU A 7 -18.59 39.39 19.08
CA LEU A 7 -18.51 38.03 19.65
C LEU A 7 -18.39 36.91 18.59
N PHE A 8 -18.21 37.23 17.31
CA PHE A 8 -18.14 36.21 16.26
C PHE A 8 -16.73 36.14 15.67
N GLY A 9 -16.04 35.07 16.06
CA GLY A 9 -14.66 34.75 15.72
C GLY A 9 -14.40 34.66 14.22
N ASN A 10 -13.32 35.29 13.78
CA ASN A 10 -12.73 35.09 12.47
C ASN A 10 -11.50 34.20 12.62
N HIS A 11 -11.74 32.91 12.86
CA HIS A 11 -10.68 31.91 12.82
C HIS A 11 -10.29 31.64 11.37
N SER A 12 -9.12 32.14 11.03
CA SER A 12 -8.11 31.58 10.14
C SER A 12 -8.61 30.65 9.04
N ARG A 13 -8.66 31.21 7.83
CA ARG A 13 -8.76 30.51 6.55
C ARG A 13 -7.67 29.43 6.45
N GLY A 14 -8.03 28.19 6.79
CA GLY A 14 -7.21 27.00 6.57
C GLY A 14 -7.52 26.39 5.21
N GLY A 15 -6.51 26.29 4.35
CA GLY A 15 -6.61 25.68 3.03
C GLY A 15 -6.89 24.18 3.12
N HIS A 16 -7.85 23.72 2.31
CA HIS A 16 -8.15 22.30 2.14
C HIS A 16 -7.59 21.86 0.79
N HIS A 17 -6.49 21.11 0.84
CA HIS A 17 -5.88 20.43 -0.29
C HIS A 17 -6.80 19.29 -0.74
N GLY A 18 -7.24 19.32 -1.99
CA GLY A 18 -8.03 18.25 -2.61
C GLY A 18 -7.47 17.91 -3.98
N GLY A 19 -6.31 17.24 -3.99
CA GLY A 19 -5.61 16.81 -5.19
C GLY A 19 -6.42 15.82 -6.03
N GLY A 20 -6.20 15.91 -7.34
CA GLY A 20 -6.97 15.26 -8.39
C GLY A 20 -7.23 13.76 -8.19
N ALA A 21 -8.52 13.42 -8.23
CA ALA A 21 -9.01 12.07 -8.38
C ALA A 21 -8.97 11.65 -9.87
N TYR A 22 -7.78 11.59 -10.47
CA TYR A 22 -7.52 10.60 -11.50
C TYR A 22 -6.74 9.49 -10.82
N ARG A 23 -7.46 8.66 -10.05
CA ARG A 23 -6.92 7.37 -9.65
C ARG A 23 -6.69 6.61 -10.93
N ALA A 24 -5.47 6.70 -11.47
CA ALA A 24 -4.97 5.83 -12.50
C ALA A 24 -5.41 4.44 -12.09
N ALA A 25 -6.31 3.84 -12.88
CA ALA A 25 -6.80 2.51 -12.65
C ALA A 25 -5.56 1.63 -12.59
N ALA A 26 -5.09 1.36 -11.37
CA ALA A 26 -3.93 0.53 -11.15
C ALA A 26 -4.34 -0.80 -11.75
N VAL A 27 -3.71 -1.18 -12.85
CA VAL A 27 -3.88 -2.50 -13.44
C VAL A 27 -3.68 -3.47 -12.29
N ALA A 28 -4.76 -4.15 -11.91
CA ALA A 28 -4.72 -5.08 -10.80
C ALA A 28 -4.04 -6.35 -11.32
N ALA A 29 -2.95 -6.75 -10.67
CA ALA A 29 -2.39 -8.08 -10.85
C ALA A 29 -3.15 -9.07 -9.96
N VAL A 30 -3.03 -10.37 -10.26
CA VAL A 30 -3.60 -11.44 -9.44
C VAL A 30 -2.48 -12.12 -8.68
N CYS A 31 -2.63 -12.26 -7.37
CA CYS A 31 -1.66 -12.96 -6.55
C CYS A 31 -1.62 -14.45 -6.94
N PRO A 32 -0.45 -15.04 -7.28
CA PRO A 32 -0.36 -16.45 -7.66
C PRO A 32 -0.57 -17.41 -6.49
N GLY A 33 -0.40 -16.95 -5.24
CA GLY A 33 -0.56 -17.79 -4.04
C GLY A 33 -1.98 -17.87 -3.49
N CYS A 34 -2.77 -16.79 -3.57
CA CYS A 34 -4.13 -16.74 -3.00
C CYS A 34 -5.21 -16.23 -3.96
N ARG A 35 -4.83 -15.85 -5.19
CA ARG A 35 -5.73 -15.38 -6.25
C ARG A 35 -6.44 -14.06 -5.93
N ALA A 36 -6.03 -13.34 -4.89
CA ALA A 36 -6.53 -12.02 -4.58
C ALA A 36 -6.03 -10.96 -5.59
N SER A 37 -6.86 -9.95 -5.84
CA SER A 37 -6.51 -8.77 -6.63
C SER A 37 -5.51 -7.89 -5.85
N ILE A 38 -4.39 -7.57 -6.47
CA ILE A 38 -3.28 -6.79 -5.89
C ILE A 38 -2.87 -5.69 -6.87
N ALA A 39 -2.13 -4.67 -6.40
CA ALA A 39 -1.59 -3.67 -7.32
C ALA A 39 -0.52 -4.32 -8.21
N ALA A 40 -0.44 -3.96 -9.49
CA ALA A 40 0.62 -4.46 -10.38
C ALA A 40 2.04 -4.16 -9.89
N SER A 41 2.22 -3.14 -9.06
CA SER A 41 3.52 -2.78 -8.45
C SER A 41 3.79 -3.48 -7.12
N SER A 42 2.87 -4.29 -6.61
CA SER A 42 3.04 -5.01 -5.34
C SER A 42 4.06 -6.14 -5.49
N ARG A 43 5.14 -6.08 -4.68
CA ARG A 43 6.14 -7.15 -4.56
C ARG A 43 5.67 -8.31 -3.67
N PHE A 44 4.74 -8.01 -2.75
CA PHE A 44 4.13 -8.94 -1.81
C PHE A 44 2.61 -8.80 -1.83
N CYS A 45 1.91 -9.90 -1.59
CA CYS A 45 0.47 -9.90 -1.47
C CYS A 45 0.05 -9.44 -0.08
N PRO A 46 -0.69 -8.32 0.07
CA PRO A 46 -1.17 -7.85 1.36
C PRO A 46 -2.26 -8.75 1.96
N GLN A 47 -2.79 -9.73 1.21
CA GLN A 47 -3.83 -10.63 1.68
C GLN A 47 -3.26 -11.93 2.28
N CYS A 48 -2.17 -12.46 1.73
CA CYS A 48 -1.62 -13.75 2.18
C CYS A 48 -0.14 -13.69 2.62
N GLY A 49 0.55 -12.56 2.40
CA GLY A 49 1.97 -12.38 2.69
C GLY A 49 2.92 -13.03 1.66
N GLY A 50 2.40 -13.66 0.62
CA GLY A 50 3.22 -14.32 -0.41
C GLY A 50 3.90 -13.33 -1.36
N ALA A 51 5.13 -13.64 -1.79
CA ALA A 51 5.83 -12.94 -2.87
C ALA A 51 5.00 -12.97 -4.16
N VAL A 52 4.97 -11.86 -4.90
CA VAL A 52 4.24 -11.78 -6.19
C VAL A 52 5.16 -12.09 -7.36
N LEU A 53 6.44 -11.76 -7.21
CA LEU A 53 7.50 -12.02 -8.17
C LEU A 53 8.59 -12.89 -7.54
N PRO A 54 9.34 -13.65 -8.35
CA PRO A 54 10.51 -14.36 -7.87
C PRO A 54 11.53 -13.39 -7.27
N GLN A 55 12.07 -13.71 -6.11
CA GLN A 55 13.04 -12.85 -5.41
C GLN A 55 13.99 -13.66 -4.53
N ALA A 56 15.17 -13.08 -4.27
CA ALA A 56 16.14 -13.68 -3.37
C ALA A 56 15.78 -13.44 -1.90
N CYS A 57 15.97 -14.45 -1.06
CA CYS A 57 15.80 -14.37 0.38
C CYS A 57 16.84 -13.42 0.96
N ARG A 58 16.40 -12.48 1.81
CA ARG A 58 17.31 -11.53 2.48
C ARG A 58 18.22 -12.16 3.52
N ASN A 59 17.88 -13.37 4.00
CA ASN A 59 18.65 -14.05 5.04
C ASN A 59 19.67 -15.05 4.48
N CYS A 60 19.29 -15.84 3.47
CA CYS A 60 20.15 -16.91 2.94
C CYS A 60 20.46 -16.78 1.44
N ASN A 61 20.01 -15.70 0.79
CA ASN A 61 20.18 -15.45 -0.65
C ASN A 61 19.57 -16.50 -1.61
N ALA A 62 18.83 -17.49 -1.11
CA ALA A 62 18.13 -18.46 -1.94
C ALA A 62 17.03 -17.80 -2.79
N SER A 63 16.77 -18.33 -3.98
CA SER A 63 15.68 -17.84 -4.83
C SER A 63 14.34 -18.44 -4.41
N HIS A 64 13.32 -17.60 -4.28
CA HIS A 64 11.96 -18.01 -3.96
C HIS A 64 11.02 -17.74 -5.12
N PRO A 65 10.14 -18.71 -5.47
CA PRO A 65 9.19 -18.53 -6.55
C PRO A 65 8.08 -17.55 -6.17
N ALA A 66 7.41 -17.02 -7.20
CA ALA A 66 6.18 -16.26 -7.00
C ALA A 66 5.14 -17.13 -6.26
N GLY A 67 4.46 -16.53 -5.28
CA GLY A 67 3.48 -17.17 -4.40
C GLY A 67 4.05 -17.69 -3.08
N ALA A 68 5.37 -17.81 -2.95
CA ALA A 68 6.00 -18.29 -1.72
C ALA A 68 5.75 -17.32 -0.55
N ARG A 69 5.33 -17.85 0.61
CA ARG A 69 5.12 -17.10 1.87
C ARG A 69 6.35 -17.14 2.79
N PHE A 70 7.14 -18.21 2.64
CA PHE A 70 8.33 -18.47 3.43
C PHE A 70 9.44 -19.00 2.53
N CYS A 71 10.66 -18.85 3.02
CA CYS A 71 11.84 -19.37 2.40
C CYS A 71 11.92 -20.89 2.58
N GLY A 72 11.84 -21.65 1.50
CA GLY A 72 12.00 -23.12 1.53
C GLY A 72 13.41 -23.62 1.86
N GLN A 73 14.40 -22.73 2.04
CA GLN A 73 15.77 -23.10 2.41
C GLN A 73 16.10 -22.77 3.87
N CYS A 74 15.60 -21.65 4.40
CA CYS A 74 15.91 -21.17 5.75
C CYS A 74 14.69 -20.86 6.63
N GLY A 75 13.47 -21.06 6.12
CA GLY A 75 12.22 -20.86 6.87
C GLY A 75 11.79 -19.41 7.13
N GLN A 76 12.60 -18.43 6.77
CA GLN A 76 12.28 -17.01 6.99
C GLN A 76 11.11 -16.53 6.11
N PRO A 77 10.26 -15.61 6.57
CA PRO A 77 9.20 -15.03 5.75
C PRO A 77 9.78 -14.34 4.52
N THR A 78 9.02 -14.33 3.42
CA THR A 78 9.47 -13.70 2.17
C THR A 78 9.36 -12.18 2.17
N THR A 79 8.70 -11.58 3.17
CA THR A 79 8.53 -10.12 3.38
C THR A 79 9.86 -9.38 3.47
#